data_AF-A0A6N7M868-F1
#
_entry.id   AF-A0A6N7M868-F1
#
_cell.length_a   1.000
_cell.length_b   1.000
_cell.length_c   1.000
_cell.angle_alpha   90.00
_cell.angle_beta   90.00
_cell.angle_gamma   90.00
#
_symmetry.space_group_name_H-M   'P 1'
#
loop_
_entity.id
_entity.type
_entity.pdbx_description
1 polymer ?
#
loop_
_entity_poly.entity_id
_entity_poly.type
_entity_poly.pdbx_seq_one_letter_code
_entity_poly.pdbx_strand_id
1 'polypeptide(L)'
;MISVETPIDERVMLLKKLRETLLRQRDKFRNYLNLLEKEEAAIIDDDMEKLERHIQLEQSIVQEIYSIQRVINPLEDMYRVAFPEKEATIPELKISLEKLKGMVKGRNLKNRILLKERMENLRLQIKKLPRAFTAVSPYANIGVPSMVDISS
;
A
#
# COMPACT_ATOMS: atom_id res chain seq x y z
N MET A 1 -31.36 5.26 -37.84
CA MET A 1 -30.02 4.80 -37.40
C MET A 1 -29.04 5.89 -37.77
N ILE A 2 -28.67 6.75 -36.82
CA ILE A 2 -27.71 7.84 -37.06
C ILE A 2 -26.34 7.25 -36.79
N SER A 3 -25.60 6.93 -37.85
CA SER A 3 -24.17 6.64 -37.75
C SER A 3 -23.51 7.94 -37.36
N VAL A 4 -23.18 8.09 -36.08
CA VAL A 4 -22.37 9.21 -35.60
C VAL A 4 -20.96 8.96 -36.12
N GLU A 5 -20.68 9.47 -37.32
CA GLU A 5 -19.31 9.56 -37.84
C GLU A 5 -18.57 10.60 -37.00
N THR A 6 -17.99 10.15 -35.88
CA THR A 6 -17.00 10.96 -35.16
C THR A 6 -15.85 11.26 -36.13
N PRO A 7 -15.50 12.53 -36.37
CA PRO A 7 -14.45 12.92 -37.28
C PRO A 7 -13.13 12.25 -36.88
N ILE A 8 -12.31 11.93 -37.89
CA ILE A 8 -11.05 11.19 -37.74
C ILE A 8 -10.13 11.86 -36.70
N ASP A 9 -10.15 13.19 -36.59
CA ASP A 9 -9.35 13.95 -35.64
C ASP A 9 -9.76 13.71 -34.17
N GLU A 10 -11.05 13.62 -33.86
CA GLU A 10 -11.54 13.31 -32.51
C GLU A 10 -11.15 11.89 -32.09
N ARG A 11 -11.22 10.97 -33.05
CA ARG A 11 -10.81 9.58 -32.95
C ARG A 11 -9.32 9.44 -32.61
N VAL A 12 -8.45 10.15 -33.34
CA VAL A 12 -7.00 10.20 -33.09
C VAL A 12 -6.70 10.85 -31.73
N MET A 13 -7.43 11.90 -31.36
CA MET A 13 -7.24 12.58 -30.08
C MET A 13 -7.60 11.67 -28.88
N LEU A 14 -8.71 10.94 -28.99
CA LEU A 14 -9.15 9.98 -27.97
C LEU A 14 -8.10 8.87 -27.76
N LEU A 15 -7.60 8.31 -28.86
CA LEU A 15 -6.53 7.30 -28.86
C LEU A 15 -5.28 7.80 -28.14
N LYS A 16 -4.81 9.01 -28.50
CA LYS A 16 -3.65 9.62 -27.88
C LYS A 16 -3.84 9.81 -26.38
N LYS A 17 -4.99 10.34 -25.97
CA LYS A 17 -5.33 10.56 -24.56
C LYS A 17 -5.40 9.24 -23.76
N LEU A 18 -6.02 8.20 -24.32
CA LEU A 18 -6.07 6.88 -23.70
C LEU A 18 -4.67 6.30 -23.52
N ARG A 19 -3.84 6.36 -24.57
CA ARG A 19 -2.45 5.91 -24.53
C ARG A 19 -1.62 6.65 -23.47
N GLU A 20 -1.70 7.97 -23.43
CA GLU A 20 -1.02 8.79 -22.42
C GLU A 20 -1.45 8.42 -21.00
N THR A 21 -2.75 8.17 -20.80
CA THR A 21 -3.30 7.80 -19.49
C THR A 21 -2.82 6.41 -19.06
N LEU A 22 -2.78 5.43 -19.98
CA LEU A 22 -2.24 4.08 -19.73
C LEU A 22 -0.74 4.12 -19.40
N LEU A 23 0.03 4.97 -20.08
CA LEU A 23 1.46 5.16 -19.79
C LEU A 23 1.67 5.74 -18.39
N ARG A 24 0.89 6.76 -18.00
CA ARG A 24 0.93 7.30 -16.63
C ARG A 24 0.59 6.23 -15.60
N GLN A 25 -0.42 5.40 -15.86
CA GLN A 25 -0.77 4.29 -14.97
C GLN A 25 0.40 3.32 -14.80
N ARG A 26 1.07 2.97 -15.91
CA ARG A 26 2.23 2.07 -15.91
C ARG A 26 3.36 2.62 -15.06
N ASP A 27 3.64 3.91 -15.19
CA ASP A 27 4.71 4.56 -14.44
C ASP A 27 4.37 4.63 -12.93
N LYS A 28 3.10 4.84 -12.56
CA LYS A 28 2.66 4.74 -11.16
C LYS A 28 2.81 3.32 -10.60
N PHE A 29 2.49 2.28 -11.36
CA PHE A 29 2.75 0.89 -10.93
C PHE A 29 4.24 0.60 -10.74
N ARG A 30 5.12 1.14 -11.59
CA ARG A 30 6.58 1.03 -11.40
C ARG A 30 7.05 1.73 -10.12
N ASN A 31 6.54 2.93 -9.86
CA ASN A 31 6.85 3.65 -8.63
C ASN A 31 6.37 2.86 -7.40
N TYR A 32 5.19 2.25 -7.48
CA TYR A 32 4.69 1.39 -6.41
C TYR A 32 5.59 0.17 -6.18
N LEU A 33 6.03 -0.51 -7.25
CA LEU A 33 6.97 -1.64 -7.13
C LEU A 33 8.27 -1.25 -6.43
N ASN A 34 8.82 -0.09 -6.76
CA ASN A 34 10.04 0.43 -6.13
C ASN A 34 9.80 0.78 -4.66
N LEU A 35 8.61 1.29 -4.31
CA LEU A 35 8.26 1.55 -2.91
C LEU A 35 8.15 0.25 -2.11
N LEU A 36 7.51 -0.77 -2.66
CA LEU A 36 7.38 -2.08 -2.02
C LEU A 36 8.76 -2.71 -1.74
N GLU A 37 9.77 -2.51 -2.59
CA GLU A 37 11.14 -2.95 -2.32
C GLU A 37 11.76 -2.21 -1.11
N LYS A 38 11.50 -0.90 -1.01
CA LYS A 38 12.00 -0.08 0.10
C LYS A 38 11.31 -0.44 1.42
N GLU A 39 10.02 -0.74 1.39
CA GLU A 39 9.28 -1.28 2.52
C GLU A 39 9.84 -2.64 2.93
N GLU A 40 10.09 -3.54 1.98
CA GLU A 40 10.69 -4.84 2.26
C GLU A 40 12.01 -4.66 3.02
N ALA A 41 12.90 -3.78 2.54
CA ALA A 41 14.15 -3.46 3.21
C ALA A 41 13.92 -2.89 4.62
N ALA A 42 13.00 -1.92 4.78
CA ALA A 42 12.70 -1.33 6.09
C ALA A 42 12.15 -2.35 7.10
N ILE A 43 11.36 -3.33 6.65
CA ILE A 43 10.86 -4.43 7.50
C ILE A 43 11.99 -5.40 7.88
N ILE A 44 12.95 -5.63 6.99
CA ILE A 44 14.12 -6.47 7.28
C ILE A 44 15.03 -5.79 8.30
N ASP A 45 15.24 -4.48 8.14
CA ASP A 45 16.12 -3.65 8.98
C ASP A 45 15.47 -3.23 10.31
N ASP A 46 14.18 -3.55 10.51
CA ASP A 46 13.35 -3.17 11.67
C ASP A 46 13.27 -1.64 11.90
N ASP A 47 13.38 -0.87 10.79
CA ASP A 47 13.32 0.60 10.78
C ASP A 47 11.87 1.07 10.68
N MET A 48 11.20 1.17 11.83
CA MET A 48 9.79 1.55 11.92
C MET A 48 9.51 2.97 11.40
N GLU A 49 10.43 3.91 11.61
CA GLU A 49 10.23 5.31 11.19
C GLU A 49 10.25 5.43 9.66
N LYS A 50 11.18 4.71 9.02
CA LYS A 50 11.22 4.61 7.55
C LYS A 50 10.02 3.86 6.99
N LEU A 51 9.59 2.79 7.65
CA LEU A 51 8.40 2.04 7.26
C LEU A 51 7.14 2.91 7.30
N GLU A 52 6.94 3.70 8.36
CA GLU A 52 5.80 4.61 8.49
C GLU A 52 5.76 5.64 7.34
N ARG A 53 6.90 6.26 7.02
CA ARG A 53 7.02 7.18 5.88
C ARG A 53 6.67 6.49 4.55
N HIS A 54 7.11 5.25 4.36
CA HIS A 54 6.81 4.49 3.15
C HIS A 54 5.32 4.16 3.04
N ILE A 55 4.64 3.81 4.13
CA ILE A 55 3.18 3.59 4.15
C ILE A 55 2.40 4.84 3.75
N GLN A 56 2.81 6.02 4.18
CA GLN A 56 2.17 7.28 3.76
C GLN A 56 2.31 7.52 2.25
N LEU A 57 3.49 7.25 1.70
CA LEU A 57 3.73 7.33 0.25
C LEU A 57 2.92 6.26 -0.51
N GLU A 58 2.78 5.07 0.05
CA GLU A 58 1.98 3.97 -0.51
C GLU A 58 0.51 4.42 -0.69
N GLN A 59 -0.08 5.00 0.36
CA GLN A 59 -1.45 5.50 0.32
C GLN A 59 -1.65 6.53 -0.80
N SER A 60 -0.72 7.48 -0.95
CA SER A 60 -0.76 8.47 -2.02
C SER A 60 -0.69 7.81 -3.40
N ILE A 61 0.23 6.87 -3.62
CA ILE A 61 0.38 6.19 -4.92
C ILE A 61 -0.86 5.36 -5.26
N VAL A 62 -1.45 4.65 -4.29
CA VAL A 62 -2.67 3.86 -4.51
C VAL A 62 -3.85 4.76 -4.88
N GLN A 63 -4.01 5.90 -4.20
CA GLN A 63 -5.04 6.89 -4.53
C GLN A 63 -4.86 7.43 -5.96
N GLU A 64 -3.64 7.76 -6.36
CA GLU A 64 -3.34 8.20 -7.72
C GLU A 64 -3.65 7.13 -8.76
N ILE A 65 -3.24 5.88 -8.54
CA ILE A 65 -3.55 4.76 -9.44
C ILE A 65 -5.06 4.61 -9.61
N TYR A 66 -5.82 4.71 -8.52
CA TYR A 66 -7.27 4.61 -8.55
C TYR A 66 -7.91 5.80 -9.29
N SER A 67 -7.41 7.02 -9.09
CA SER A 67 -7.86 8.20 -9.83
C SER A 67 -7.63 8.06 -11.34
N ILE A 68 -6.48 7.51 -11.75
CA ILE A 68 -6.15 7.25 -13.15
C ILE A 68 -7.10 6.17 -13.71
N GLN A 69 -7.35 5.10 -12.97
CA GLN A 69 -8.28 4.03 -13.41
C GLN A 69 -9.69 4.56 -13.66
N ARG A 70 -10.17 5.50 -12.82
CA ARG A 70 -11.48 6.15 -13.00
C ARG A 70 -11.58 6.93 -14.31
N VAL A 71 -10.46 7.45 -14.82
CA VAL A 71 -10.40 8.15 -16.11
C VAL A 71 -10.24 7.16 -17.27
N ILE A 72 -9.50 6.06 -17.08
CA ILE A 72 -9.32 5.03 -18.10
C ILE A 72 -10.63 4.35 -18.47
N ASN A 73 -11.46 3.98 -17.49
CA ASN A 73 -12.72 3.27 -17.74
C ASN A 73 -13.61 3.96 -18.79
N PRO A 74 -14.02 5.25 -18.62
CA PRO A 74 -14.85 5.92 -19.61
C PRO A 74 -14.13 6.12 -20.95
N LEU A 75 -12.81 6.36 -20.96
CA LEU A 75 -12.04 6.50 -22.20
C LEU A 75 -11.99 5.17 -22.99
N GLU A 76 -11.92 4.04 -22.30
CA GLU A 76 -11.98 2.73 -22.96
C GLU A 76 -13.36 2.44 -23.55
N ASP A 77 -14.43 2.80 -22.84
CA ASP A 77 -15.79 2.61 -23.34
C ASP A 77 -16.02 3.45 -24.60
N MET A 78 -15.59 4.71 -24.59
CA MET A 78 -15.62 5.58 -25.78
C MET A 78 -14.75 5.01 -26.92
N TYR A 79 -13.58 4.47 -26.60
CA TYR A 79 -12.68 3.87 -27.59
C TYR A 79 -13.31 2.65 -28.27
N ARG A 80 -13.92 1.74 -27.50
CA ARG A 80 -14.60 0.55 -28.04
C ARG A 80 -15.75 0.90 -28.97
N VAL A 81 -16.48 1.98 -28.68
CA VAL A 81 -17.59 2.46 -29.51
C VAL A 81 -17.08 3.12 -30.80
N ALA A 82 -16.00 3.90 -30.71
CA ALA A 82 -15.46 4.64 -31.85
C ALA A 82 -14.58 3.79 -32.80
N PHE A 83 -13.98 2.71 -32.30
CA PHE A 83 -13.05 1.85 -33.06
C PHE A 83 -13.36 0.36 -32.85
N PRO A 84 -14.25 -0.22 -33.69
CA PRO A 84 -14.52 -1.67 -33.67
C PRO A 84 -13.37 -2.52 -34.24
N GLU A 85 -12.50 -1.94 -35.09
CA GLU A 85 -11.28 -2.60 -35.56
C GLU A 85 -10.11 -2.37 -34.59
N LYS A 86 -9.54 -3.47 -34.09
CA LYS A 86 -8.54 -3.46 -33.01
C LYS A 86 -7.20 -2.91 -33.50
N GLU A 87 -6.87 -1.70 -33.06
CA GLU A 87 -5.50 -1.17 -33.18
C GLU A 87 -4.52 -1.96 -32.28
N ALA A 88 -3.34 -2.29 -32.80
CA ALA A 88 -2.42 -3.27 -32.19
C ALA A 88 -1.64 -2.79 -30.95
N THR A 89 -1.49 -1.47 -30.75
CA THR A 89 -0.58 -0.93 -29.71
C THR A 89 -1.19 -0.85 -28.31
N ILE A 90 -2.51 -0.67 -28.20
CA ILE A 90 -3.23 -0.64 -26.91
C ILE A 90 -3.22 -2.02 -26.21
N PRO A 91 -3.45 -3.16 -26.92
CA PRO A 91 -3.35 -4.50 -26.34
C PRO A 91 -2.03 -4.79 -25.63
N GLU A 92 -0.89 -4.40 -26.22
CA GLU A 92 0.44 -4.63 -25.62
C GLU A 92 0.63 -3.88 -24.30
N LEU A 93 0.22 -2.60 -24.26
CA LEU A 93 0.27 -1.79 -23.04
C LEU A 93 -0.60 -2.39 -21.93
N LYS A 94 -1.78 -2.90 -22.28
CA LYS A 94 -2.67 -3.58 -21.33
C LYS A 94 -2.05 -4.85 -20.76
N ILE A 95 -1.40 -5.67 -21.61
CA ILE A 95 -0.69 -6.88 -21.14
C ILE A 95 0.44 -6.48 -20.18
N SER A 96 1.21 -5.43 -20.50
CA SER A 96 2.26 -4.92 -19.62
C SER A 96 1.70 -4.43 -18.27
N LEU A 97 0.57 -3.71 -18.27
CA LEU A 97 -0.10 -3.24 -17.07
C LEU A 97 -0.60 -4.39 -16.19
N GLU A 98 -1.21 -5.42 -16.78
CA GLU A 98 -1.66 -6.59 -16.01
C GLU A 98 -0.48 -7.36 -15.40
N LYS A 99 0.64 -7.47 -16.12
CA LYS A 99 1.89 -8.02 -15.54
C LYS A 99 2.38 -7.20 -14.34
N LEU A 100 2.44 -5.86 -14.49
CA LEU A 100 2.86 -4.96 -13.39
C LEU A 100 1.96 -5.07 -12.17
N LYS A 101 0.64 -5.09 -12.38
CA LYS A 101 -0.36 -5.29 -11.33
C LYS A 101 -0.19 -6.64 -10.63
N GLY A 102 0.10 -7.70 -11.38
CA GLY A 102 0.44 -9.02 -10.82
C GLY A 102 1.67 -8.96 -9.91
N MET A 103 2.75 -8.32 -10.38
CA MET A 103 3.98 -8.17 -9.59
C MET A 103 3.75 -7.34 -8.32
N VAL A 104 2.98 -6.26 -8.39
CA VAL A 104 2.62 -5.43 -7.22
C VAL A 104 1.89 -6.25 -6.18
N LYS A 105 0.87 -7.03 -6.59
CA LYS A 105 0.14 -7.91 -5.69
C LYS A 105 1.05 -8.95 -5.04
N GLY A 106 1.94 -9.56 -5.82
CA GLY A 106 2.91 -10.54 -5.32
C GLY A 106 3.84 -9.96 -4.28
N ARG A 107 4.43 -8.78 -4.53
CA ARG A 107 5.32 -8.10 -3.58
C ARG A 107 4.59 -7.59 -2.35
N ASN A 108 3.41 -7.00 -2.49
CA ASN A 108 2.62 -6.58 -1.33
C ASN A 108 2.26 -7.78 -0.45
N LEU A 109 1.90 -8.92 -1.05
CA LEU A 109 1.67 -10.15 -0.30
C LEU A 109 2.92 -10.62 0.45
N LYS A 110 4.10 -10.58 -0.20
CA LYS A 110 5.38 -10.89 0.43
C LYS A 110 5.65 -9.99 1.63
N ASN A 111 5.51 -8.67 1.49
CA ASN A 111 5.71 -7.71 2.59
C ASN A 111 4.74 -7.97 3.75
N ARG A 112 3.47 -8.31 3.46
CA ARG A 112 2.49 -8.68 4.50
C ARG A 112 2.87 -9.94 5.26
N ILE A 113 3.42 -10.94 4.58
CA ILE A 113 3.91 -12.17 5.24
C ILE A 113 5.09 -11.83 6.15
N LEU A 114 6.06 -11.07 5.63
CA LEU A 114 7.25 -10.66 6.38
C LEU A 114 6.88 -9.88 7.65
N LEU A 115 5.94 -8.93 7.56
CA LEU A 115 5.42 -8.19 8.71
C LEU A 115 4.77 -9.10 9.76
N LYS A 116 4.01 -10.11 9.32
CA LYS A 116 3.40 -11.08 10.24
C LYS A 116 4.46 -11.88 10.99
N GLU A 117 5.47 -12.37 10.29
CA GLU A 117 6.57 -13.11 10.90
C GLU A 117 7.33 -12.25 11.93
N ARG A 118 7.61 -10.99 11.59
CA ARG A 118 8.25 -10.04 12.51
C ARG A 118 7.38 -9.77 13.75
N MET A 119 6.08 -9.55 13.58
CA MET A 119 5.15 -9.36 14.70
C MET A 119 5.08 -10.58 15.63
N GLU A 120 5.07 -11.80 15.08
CA GLU A 120 5.09 -13.02 15.89
C GLU A 120 6.38 -13.15 16.69
N ASN A 121 7.53 -12.84 16.07
CA ASN A 121 8.82 -12.82 16.76
C ASN A 121 8.83 -11.80 17.91
N LEU A 122 8.33 -10.57 17.68
CA LEU A 122 8.20 -9.54 18.71
C LEU A 122 7.27 -10.00 19.85
N ARG A 123 6.13 -10.64 19.53
CA ARG A 123 5.22 -11.20 20.55
C ARG A 123 5.92 -12.26 21.41
N LEU A 124 6.73 -13.13 20.81
CA LEU A 124 7.51 -14.12 21.54
C LEU A 124 8.58 -13.47 22.41
N GLN A 125 9.27 -12.43 21.93
CA GLN A 125 10.22 -11.66 22.71
C GLN A 125 9.55 -10.99 23.92
N ILE A 126 8.39 -10.35 23.72
CA ILE A 126 7.61 -9.74 24.80
C ILE A 126 7.18 -10.78 25.83
N LYS A 127 6.75 -11.97 25.40
CA LYS A 127 6.41 -13.08 26.33
C LYS A 127 7.61 -13.59 27.14
N LYS A 128 8.82 -13.51 26.58
CA LYS A 128 10.07 -13.91 27.26
C LYS A 128 10.61 -12.84 28.20
N LEU A 129 10.11 -11.61 28.13
CA LEU A 129 10.50 -10.58 29.09
C LEU A 129 10.01 -10.99 30.48
N PRO A 130 10.88 -10.97 31.50
CA PRO A 130 10.46 -11.24 32.87
C PRO A 130 9.40 -10.21 33.26
N ARG A 131 8.37 -10.68 33.97
CA ARG A 131 7.25 -9.83 34.42
C ARG A 131 7.82 -8.78 35.38
N ALA A 132 8.07 -7.58 34.88
CA ALA A 132 8.64 -6.48 35.66
C ALA A 132 7.60 -5.82 36.60
N PHE A 133 6.79 -6.61 37.31
CA PHE A 133 5.85 -6.13 38.33
C PHE A 133 5.59 -7.22 39.37
N THR A 134 6.64 -7.67 40.02
CA THR A 134 6.57 -8.21 41.39
C THR A 134 7.74 -7.66 42.21
N ALA A 135 8.04 -6.37 42.07
CA ALA A 135 8.72 -5.67 43.15
C ALA A 135 7.67 -5.47 44.23
N VAL A 136 7.60 -6.41 45.18
CA VAL A 136 6.88 -6.19 46.44
C VAL A 136 7.42 -4.88 47.00
N SER A 137 6.56 -3.86 47.10
CA SER A 137 6.97 -2.58 47.67
C SER A 137 7.66 -2.83 49.01
N PRO A 138 8.82 -2.23 49.31
CA PRO A 138 9.46 -2.35 50.62
C PRO A 138 8.53 -1.92 51.77
N TYR A 139 7.49 -1.15 51.45
CA TYR A 139 6.48 -0.66 52.38
C TYR A 139 5.24 -1.57 52.49
N ALA A 140 5.15 -2.66 51.72
CA ALA A 140 4.00 -3.55 51.71
C ALA A 140 3.80 -4.32 53.03
N ASN A 141 4.84 -4.40 53.87
CA ASN A 141 4.83 -5.07 55.18
C ASN A 141 5.02 -4.10 56.36
N ILE A 142 4.75 -2.80 56.18
CA ILE A 142 4.66 -1.91 57.35
C ILE A 142 3.35 -2.25 58.04
N GLY A 143 3.47 -3.08 59.09
CA GLY A 143 2.37 -3.50 59.94
C GLY A 143 1.56 -2.31 60.47
N VAL A 144 0.30 -2.60 60.81
CA VAL A 144 -0.66 -1.63 61.34
C VAL A 144 -0.04 -0.77 62.46
N PRO A 145 -0.18 0.57 62.43
CA PRO A 145 0.38 1.43 63.46
C PRO A 145 -0.14 1.05 64.85
N SER A 146 0.75 0.75 65.80
CA SER A 146 0.37 0.61 67.21
C SER A 146 0.49 1.96 67.91
N MET A 147 -0.59 2.39 68.55
CA MET A 147 -0.64 3.60 69.37
C MET A 147 0.35 3.47 70.53
N VAL A 148 1.31 4.40 70.61
CA VAL A 148 2.26 4.49 71.73
C VAL A 148 1.74 5.58 72.66
N ASP A 149 1.22 5.19 73.82
CA ASP A 149 0.88 6.15 74.87
C ASP A 149 2.16 6.63 75.55
N ILE A 150 2.53 7.87 75.26
CA ILE A 150 3.55 8.61 76.01
C ILE A 150 2.89 9.17 77.26
N SER A 151 2.89 8.38 78.32
CA SER A 151 2.67 8.90 79.67
C SER A 151 3.98 9.52 80.18
N SER A 152 3.84 10.73 80.73
CA SER A 152 4.90 11.69 81.07
C SER A 152 5.85 11.24 82.19
#